data_AF-A0A7V3FBY2-F1
#
_entry.id   AF-A0A7V3FBY2-F1
#
_cell.length_a   1.000
_cell.length_b   1.000
_cell.length_c   1.000
_cell.angle_alpha   90.00
_cell.angle_beta   90.00
_cell.angle_gamma   90.00
#
_symmetry.space_group_name_H-M   'P 1'
#
loop_
_entity.id
_entity.type
_entity.pdbx_description
1 polymer ?
#
loop_
_entity_poly.entity_id
_entity_poly.type
_entity_poly.pdbx_seq_one_letter_code
_entity_poly.pdbx_strand_id
1 'polypeptide(L)'
;MHRRVVVGALVLGVAATIAVASVALTAPEAQPFGPPIGPRMAPDTGAGELLVVVVGGVYPTRAEAEAMNEQMTFGDLQGYYVVPVAQFQGFEQQAGEPGDFALVSVFRTEEGAREFAEMAAGFGHPATILPERVRSLGGLYAGLGQEAHPDGSGPLLGPIEESVP
;
A
#
# COMPACT_ATOMS: atom_id res chain seq x y z
N MET A 1 28.80 60.38 -20.20
CA MET A 1 28.28 61.26 -21.27
C MET A 1 28.11 60.37 -22.50
N HIS A 2 26.95 60.08 -23.07
CA HIS A 2 25.84 60.95 -23.44
C HIS A 2 24.49 60.22 -23.38
N ARG A 3 23.47 60.97 -22.98
CA ARG A 3 22.03 60.72 -23.18
C ARG A 3 21.69 60.62 -24.66
N ARG A 4 20.75 59.75 -25.03
CA ARG A 4 19.66 60.07 -25.96
C ARG A 4 18.36 59.42 -25.49
N VAL A 5 17.38 60.28 -25.25
CA VAL A 5 15.94 60.03 -25.04
C VAL A 5 15.25 60.22 -26.40
N VAL A 6 14.10 59.55 -26.61
CA VAL A 6 12.87 59.94 -27.37
C VAL A 6 12.16 58.63 -27.77
N VAL A 7 11.11 58.20 -27.06
CA VAL A 7 9.68 58.53 -27.23
C VAL A 7 9.06 57.97 -28.51
N GLY A 8 8.03 57.13 -28.32
CA GLY A 8 6.87 57.06 -29.20
C GLY A 8 6.65 55.75 -29.95
N ALA A 9 5.65 54.97 -29.51
CA ALA A 9 4.50 54.59 -30.34
C ALA A 9 3.64 53.54 -29.61
N LEU A 10 2.48 53.98 -29.14
CA LEU A 10 1.36 53.12 -28.79
C LEU A 10 0.84 52.47 -30.08
N VAL A 11 0.85 51.14 -30.19
CA VAL A 11 0.11 50.40 -31.23
C VAL A 11 -0.74 49.34 -30.54
N LEU A 12 -2.04 49.61 -30.49
CA LEU A 12 -3.09 48.62 -30.30
C LEU A 12 -3.14 47.73 -31.55
N GLY A 13 -2.86 46.45 -31.39
CA GLY A 13 -2.97 45.44 -32.44
C GLY A 13 -3.61 44.18 -31.89
N VAL A 14 -4.86 43.96 -32.27
CA VAL A 14 -5.74 42.86 -31.86
C VAL A 14 -5.44 41.59 -32.67
N ALA A 15 -5.52 40.45 -31.98
CA ALA A 15 -5.81 39.08 -32.45
C ALA A 15 -4.75 38.30 -33.27
N ALA A 16 -4.29 37.21 -32.68
CA ALA A 16 -4.61 35.85 -33.15
C ALA A 16 -4.12 34.82 -32.10
N THR A 17 -4.94 34.53 -31.09
CA THR A 17 -4.72 33.38 -30.21
C THR A 17 -5.05 32.11 -30.98
N ILE A 18 -4.02 31.36 -31.35
CA ILE A 18 -4.16 29.97 -31.79
C ILE A 18 -4.55 29.18 -30.54
N ALA A 19 -5.85 28.92 -30.39
CA ALA A 19 -6.36 28.01 -29.37
C ALA A 19 -6.00 26.58 -29.79
N VAL A 20 -4.90 26.06 -29.26
CA VAL A 20 -4.70 24.62 -29.20
C VAL A 20 -5.69 24.11 -28.17
N ALA A 21 -6.79 23.51 -28.64
CA ALA A 21 -7.69 22.76 -27.78
C ALA A 21 -6.94 21.51 -27.31
N SER A 22 -6.17 21.64 -26.23
CA SER A 22 -5.84 20.51 -25.39
C SER A 22 -7.15 19.99 -24.84
N VAL A 23 -7.67 18.92 -25.44
CA VAL A 23 -8.70 18.10 -24.81
C VAL A 23 -8.04 17.45 -23.61
N ALA A 24 -7.97 18.19 -22.51
CA ALA A 24 -7.87 17.60 -21.20
C ALA A 24 -9.15 16.78 -21.04
N LEU A 25 -9.05 15.47 -21.23
CA LEU A 25 -9.99 14.55 -20.60
C LEU A 25 -9.80 14.78 -19.09
N THR A 26 -10.50 15.77 -18.55
CA THR A 26 -10.79 15.85 -17.12
C THR A 26 -11.47 14.53 -16.79
N ALA A 27 -10.71 13.64 -16.15
CA ALA A 27 -11.28 12.55 -15.40
C ALA A 27 -12.44 13.13 -14.56
N PRO A 28 -13.59 12.45 -14.50
CA PRO A 28 -14.67 12.93 -13.65
C PRO A 28 -14.11 13.12 -12.24
N GLU A 29 -14.24 14.32 -11.69
CA GLU A 29 -14.01 14.57 -10.27
C GLU A 29 -14.79 13.49 -9.52
N ALA A 30 -14.07 12.57 -8.88
CA ALA A 30 -14.66 11.63 -7.96
C ALA A 30 -15.39 12.48 -6.92
N GLN A 31 -16.72 12.51 -7.00
CA GLN A 31 -17.51 13.15 -5.98
C GLN A 31 -17.09 12.54 -4.65
N PRO A 32 -16.74 13.33 -3.63
CA PRO A 32 -16.49 12.79 -2.32
C PRO A 32 -17.82 12.23 -1.83
N PHE A 33 -18.00 10.92 -1.98
CA PHE A 33 -19.00 10.19 -1.24
C PHE A 33 -18.81 10.65 0.21
N GLY A 34 -19.90 11.17 0.81
CA GLY A 34 -19.87 11.73 2.17
C GLY A 34 -19.25 10.75 3.18
N PRO A 35 -18.98 11.20 4.42
CA PRO A 35 -18.37 10.35 5.42
C PRO A 35 -19.14 9.01 5.50
N PRO A 36 -18.44 7.86 5.52
CA PRO A 36 -19.08 6.56 5.42
C PRO A 36 -20.20 6.44 6.45
N ILE A 37 -21.42 6.15 5.98
CA ILE A 37 -22.59 5.95 6.84
C ILE A 37 -22.53 4.52 7.35
N GLY A 38 -21.95 4.34 8.53
CA GLY A 38 -21.85 3.07 9.24
C GLY A 38 -20.77 3.13 10.32
N PRO A 39 -20.80 2.25 11.34
CA PRO A 39 -19.70 2.14 12.29
C PRO A 39 -18.42 1.83 11.52
N ARG A 40 -17.42 2.72 11.60
CA ARG A 40 -16.05 2.40 11.18
C ARG A 40 -15.52 1.40 12.20
N MET A 41 -15.52 0.12 11.84
CA MET A 41 -14.76 -0.85 12.62
C MET A 41 -13.30 -0.40 12.63
N ALA A 42 -12.66 -0.47 13.80
CA ALA A 42 -11.22 -0.27 13.85
C ALA A 42 -10.56 -1.27 12.89
N PRO A 43 -9.53 -0.88 12.12
CA PRO A 43 -8.79 -1.82 11.29
C PRO A 43 -8.31 -2.97 12.17
N ASP A 44 -8.59 -4.19 11.75
CA ASP A 44 -8.10 -5.38 12.44
C ASP A 44 -6.58 -5.48 12.24
N THR A 45 -5.83 -5.32 13.33
CA THR A 45 -4.36 -5.35 13.29
C THR A 45 -3.79 -6.70 13.74
N GLY A 46 -4.65 -7.61 14.20
CA GLY A 46 -4.26 -8.91 14.75
C GLY A 46 -3.34 -8.81 15.97
N ALA A 47 -3.43 -7.74 16.76
CA ALA A 47 -2.56 -7.52 17.90
C ALA A 47 -2.62 -8.70 18.89
N GLY A 48 -1.45 -9.30 19.16
CA GLY A 48 -1.29 -10.49 20.01
C GLY A 48 -1.36 -11.82 19.24
N GLU A 49 -1.85 -11.84 18.01
CA GLU A 49 -2.01 -13.06 17.21
C GLU A 49 -0.69 -13.48 16.54
N LEU A 50 -0.54 -14.78 16.31
CA LEU A 50 0.48 -15.34 15.42
C LEU A 50 -0.08 -15.38 13.98
N LEU A 51 0.56 -14.63 13.08
CA LEU A 51 0.11 -14.43 11.71
C LEU A 51 1.12 -14.99 10.71
N VAL A 52 0.61 -15.41 9.54
CA VAL A 52 1.42 -15.70 8.35
C VAL A 52 1.65 -14.39 7.62
N VAL A 53 2.89 -14.12 7.22
CA VAL A 53 3.26 -12.84 6.57
C VAL A 53 3.86 -13.12 5.21
N VAL A 54 3.32 -12.45 4.19
CA VAL A 54 3.89 -12.40 2.85
C VAL A 54 4.64 -11.09 2.70
N VAL A 55 5.92 -11.17 2.34
CA VAL A 55 6.85 -10.05 2.24
C VAL A 55 7.11 -9.72 0.76
N GLY A 56 6.84 -8.48 0.38
CA GLY A 56 7.16 -7.92 -0.94
C GLY A 56 8.53 -7.23 -0.99
N GLY A 57 9.14 -6.94 0.17
CA GLY A 57 10.47 -6.35 0.31
C GLY A 57 10.69 -5.74 1.70
N VAL A 58 11.95 -5.56 2.08
CA VAL A 58 12.37 -4.90 3.33
C VAL A 58 13.29 -3.73 2.99
N TYR A 59 13.07 -2.59 3.65
CA TYR A 59 13.68 -1.31 3.31
C TYR A 59 14.13 -0.57 4.57
N PRO A 60 15.23 0.22 4.49
CA PRO A 60 15.75 0.96 5.63
C PRO A 60 14.86 2.14 6.03
N THR A 61 14.02 2.66 5.13
CA THR A 61 13.15 3.81 5.43
C THR A 61 11.74 3.61 4.89
N ARG A 62 10.78 4.25 5.58
CA ARG A 62 9.38 4.26 5.16
C ARG A 62 9.19 4.80 3.75
N ALA A 63 9.88 5.90 3.43
CA ALA A 63 9.74 6.58 2.14
C ALA A 63 10.21 5.69 0.98
N GLU A 64 11.25 4.89 1.19
CA GLU A 64 11.72 3.93 0.19
C GLU A 64 10.73 2.78 0.00
N ALA A 65 10.20 2.23 1.09
CA ALA A 65 9.15 1.21 1.03
C ALA A 65 7.89 1.74 0.31
N GLU A 66 7.44 2.95 0.62
CA GLU A 66 6.29 3.60 -0.04
C GLU A 66 6.54 3.81 -1.54
N ALA A 67 7.71 4.33 -1.91
CA ALA A 67 8.09 4.52 -3.31
C ALA A 67 8.11 3.19 -4.09
N MET A 68 8.52 2.10 -3.46
CA MET A 68 8.46 0.77 -4.07
C MET A 68 7.04 0.23 -4.15
N ASN A 69 6.22 0.44 -3.12
CA ASN A 69 4.81 0.03 -3.11
C ASN A 69 4.01 0.71 -4.23
N GLU A 70 4.24 2.00 -4.47
CA GLU A 70 3.56 2.76 -5.52
C GLU A 70 3.85 2.24 -6.93
N GLN A 71 4.98 1.55 -7.12
CA GLN A 71 5.32 0.91 -8.39
C GLN A 71 4.63 -0.46 -8.55
N MET A 72 4.11 -1.05 -7.46
CA MET A 72 3.45 -2.35 -7.47
C MET A 72 1.94 -2.19 -7.61
N THR A 73 1.46 -2.31 -8.85
CA THR A 73 0.02 -2.25 -9.15
C THR A 73 -0.59 -3.66 -9.13
N PHE A 74 -1.69 -3.82 -8.38
CA PHE A 74 -2.47 -5.05 -8.26
C PHE A 74 -3.85 -4.95 -8.95
N GLY A 75 -4.02 -3.99 -9.86
CA GLY A 75 -5.30 -3.67 -10.48
C GLY A 75 -6.28 -3.08 -9.46
N ASP A 76 -7.48 -3.65 -9.40
CA ASP A 76 -8.52 -3.26 -8.43
C ASP A 76 -8.35 -3.93 -7.04
N LEU A 77 -7.34 -4.80 -6.91
CA LEU A 77 -7.09 -5.54 -5.68
C LEU A 77 -6.15 -4.77 -4.76
N GLN A 78 -6.27 -5.04 -3.45
CA GLN A 78 -5.35 -4.48 -2.47
C GLN A 78 -4.06 -5.31 -2.45
N GLY A 79 -2.92 -4.59 -2.44
CA GLY A 79 -1.58 -5.17 -2.52
C GLY A 79 -0.87 -5.18 -1.17
N TYR A 80 0.38 -4.75 -1.17
CA TYR A 80 1.19 -4.64 0.04
C TYR A 80 0.91 -3.39 0.85
N TYR A 81 1.19 -3.49 2.15
CA TYR A 81 1.16 -2.39 3.12
C TYR A 81 2.57 -2.12 3.62
N VAL A 82 2.88 -0.84 3.78
CA VAL A 82 4.14 -0.40 4.39
C VAL A 82 3.97 -0.36 5.90
N VAL A 83 4.70 -1.21 6.61
CA VAL A 83 4.67 -1.25 8.08
C VAL A 83 6.07 -1.34 8.68
N PRO A 84 6.27 -0.89 9.94
CA PRO A 84 7.54 -1.11 10.63
C PRO A 84 7.78 -2.60 10.85
N VAL A 85 9.01 -3.07 10.62
CA VAL A 85 9.40 -4.45 10.92
C VAL A 85 9.21 -4.76 12.41
N ALA A 86 9.48 -3.79 13.28
CA ALA A 86 9.32 -3.91 14.73
C ALA A 86 7.88 -4.17 15.21
N GLN A 87 6.86 -4.03 14.35
CA GLN A 87 5.48 -4.43 14.68
C GLN A 87 5.31 -5.95 14.73
N PHE A 88 6.26 -6.73 14.21
CA PHE A 88 6.20 -8.19 14.21
C PHE A 88 7.37 -8.80 14.99
N GLN A 89 7.05 -9.43 16.12
CA GLN A 89 8.03 -10.22 16.85
C GLN A 89 8.31 -11.53 16.09
N GLY A 90 9.58 -11.79 15.78
CA GLY A 90 10.00 -12.95 14.99
C GLY A 90 10.36 -12.64 13.53
N PHE A 91 10.12 -11.42 13.06
CA PHE A 91 10.25 -11.06 11.64
C PHE A 91 11.71 -10.97 11.17
N GLU A 92 12.55 -10.22 11.89
CA GLU A 92 13.95 -9.99 11.50
C GLU A 92 14.79 -11.27 11.43
N GLN A 93 14.44 -12.28 12.25
CA GLN A 93 15.12 -13.57 12.25
C GLN A 93 14.88 -14.37 10.96
N GLN A 94 13.85 -13.99 10.19
CA GLN A 94 13.34 -14.75 9.05
C GLN A 94 13.45 -14.01 7.71
N ALA A 95 13.31 -12.68 7.71
CA ALA A 95 13.20 -11.89 6.49
C ALA A 95 14.46 -11.86 5.62
N GLY A 96 15.62 -12.29 6.16
CA GLY A 96 16.87 -12.46 5.41
C GLY A 96 17.57 -11.16 5.01
N GLU A 97 16.84 -10.04 4.95
CA GLU A 97 17.35 -8.71 4.63
C GLU A 97 17.13 -7.72 5.79
N PRO A 98 18.12 -6.87 6.12
CA PRO A 98 17.99 -5.87 7.16
C PRO A 98 17.17 -4.65 6.69
N GLY A 99 16.33 -4.11 7.57
CA GLY A 99 15.65 -2.83 7.36
C GLY A 99 14.58 -2.55 8.42
N ASP A 100 14.11 -1.31 8.46
CA ASP A 100 13.18 -0.83 9.49
C ASP A 100 11.70 -0.94 9.03
N PHE A 101 11.46 -1.01 7.72
CA PHE A 101 10.12 -1.06 7.12
C PHE A 101 10.00 -2.21 6.14
N ALA A 102 8.83 -2.84 6.07
CA ALA A 102 8.56 -3.92 5.14
C ALA A 102 7.27 -3.66 4.35
N LEU A 103 7.25 -4.15 3.12
CA LEU A 103 6.04 -4.35 2.33
C LEU A 103 5.45 -5.70 2.70
N VAL A 104 4.29 -5.71 3.33
CA VAL A 104 3.67 -6.94 3.83
C VAL A 104 2.20 -7.04 3.47
N SER A 105 1.72 -8.27 3.37
CA SER A 105 0.31 -8.60 3.53
C SER A 105 0.22 -9.76 4.54
N VAL A 106 -0.69 -9.66 5.52
CA VAL A 106 -0.76 -10.59 6.65
C VAL A 106 -2.06 -11.39 6.67
N PHE A 107 -1.95 -12.64 7.10
CA PHE A 107 -2.98 -13.65 6.94
C PHE A 107 -3.08 -14.48 8.22
N ARG A 108 -4.30 -14.90 8.59
CA ARG A 108 -4.48 -15.93 9.64
C ARG A 108 -4.16 -17.32 9.12
N THR A 109 -4.15 -17.46 7.80
CA THR A 109 -4.21 -18.73 7.09
C THR A 109 -3.01 -18.88 6.14
N GLU A 110 -2.47 -20.09 6.04
CA GLU A 110 -1.41 -20.39 5.07
C GLU A 110 -1.96 -20.42 3.64
N GLU A 111 -3.23 -20.80 3.47
CA GLU A 111 -3.92 -20.80 2.18
C GLU A 111 -4.06 -19.39 1.62
N GLY A 112 -4.57 -18.44 2.40
CA GLY A 112 -4.70 -17.04 1.98
C GLY A 112 -3.35 -16.39 1.70
N ALA A 113 -2.32 -16.67 2.52
CA ALA A 113 -0.96 -16.22 2.25
C ALA A 113 -0.41 -16.79 0.92
N ARG A 114 -0.66 -18.08 0.64
CA ARG A 114 -0.25 -18.73 -0.60
C ARG A 114 -0.99 -18.19 -1.81
N GLU A 115 -2.32 -18.03 -1.73
CA GLU A 115 -3.13 -17.45 -2.81
C GLU A 115 -2.69 -16.03 -3.14
N PHE A 116 -2.43 -15.20 -2.12
CA PHE A 116 -1.90 -13.87 -2.32
C PHE A 116 -0.50 -13.90 -2.93
N ALA A 117 0.38 -14.79 -2.46
CA ALA A 117 1.74 -14.89 -3.01
C ALA A 117 1.74 -15.35 -4.48
N GLU A 118 0.88 -16.31 -4.84
CA GLU A 118 0.67 -16.75 -6.22
C GLU A 118 0.12 -15.62 -7.10
N MET A 119 -0.85 -14.85 -6.60
CA MET A 119 -1.36 -13.66 -7.27
C MET A 119 -0.26 -12.61 -7.49
N ALA A 120 0.46 -12.22 -6.44
CA ALA A 120 1.52 -11.23 -6.51
C ALA A 120 2.64 -11.65 -7.49
N ALA A 121 3.04 -12.92 -7.46
CA ALA A 121 3.97 -13.49 -8.42
C ALA A 121 3.42 -13.45 -9.86
N GLY A 122 2.11 -13.67 -10.05
CA GLY A 122 1.43 -13.53 -11.34
C GLY A 122 1.49 -12.11 -11.91
N PHE A 123 1.56 -11.08 -11.06
CA PHE A 123 1.81 -9.69 -11.45
C PHE A 123 3.30 -9.34 -11.59
N GLY A 124 4.20 -10.29 -11.33
CA GLY A 124 5.65 -10.09 -11.39
C GLY A 124 6.24 -9.40 -10.17
N HIS A 125 5.50 -9.32 -9.06
CA HIS A 125 5.97 -8.71 -7.81
C HIS A 125 6.63 -9.77 -6.90
N PRO A 126 7.65 -9.39 -6.10
CA PRO A 126 8.20 -10.28 -5.08
C PRO A 126 7.11 -10.67 -4.08
N ALA A 127 7.12 -11.92 -3.61
CA ALA A 127 6.13 -12.44 -2.68
C ALA A 127 6.68 -13.64 -1.88
N THR A 128 7.46 -13.34 -0.84
CA THR A 128 8.08 -14.37 0.00
C THR A 128 7.25 -14.57 1.26
N ILE A 129 6.74 -15.79 1.46
CA ILE A 129 6.10 -16.17 2.72
C ILE A 129 7.19 -16.43 3.76
N LEU A 130 7.09 -15.82 4.94
CA LEU A 130 8.01 -16.14 6.03
C LEU A 130 7.86 -17.61 6.46
N PRO A 131 8.97 -18.35 6.73
CA PRO A 131 8.91 -19.77 7.07
C PRO A 131 8.10 -20.09 8.33
N GLU A 132 8.17 -19.23 9.33
CA GLU A 132 7.47 -19.34 10.60
C GLU A 132 6.53 -18.15 10.79
N ARG A 133 5.45 -18.38 11.52
CA ARG A 133 4.50 -17.34 11.87
C ARG A 133 5.14 -16.33 12.82
N VAL A 134 4.74 -15.07 12.70
CA VAL A 134 5.25 -13.97 13.55
C VAL A 134 4.13 -13.43 14.42
N ARG A 135 4.46 -12.97 15.62
CA ARG A 135 3.48 -12.37 16.52
C ARG A 135 3.30 -10.90 16.15
N SER A 136 2.07 -10.50 15.81
CA SER A 136 1.74 -9.09 15.61
C SER A 136 1.66 -8.39 16.96
N LEU A 137 2.37 -7.27 17.10
CA LEU A 137 2.27 -6.36 18.24
C LEU A 137 1.16 -5.31 18.02
N GLY A 138 0.40 -5.42 16.93
CA GLY A 138 -0.55 -4.42 16.46
C GLY A 138 0.16 -3.25 15.77
N GLY A 139 -0.52 -2.10 15.70
CA GLY A 139 0.04 -0.88 15.12
C GLY A 139 -0.64 -0.51 13.81
N LEU A 140 0.11 -0.54 12.70
CA LEU A 140 -0.44 -0.21 11.39
C LEU A 140 -1.18 -1.42 10.81
N TYR A 141 -2.27 -1.12 10.10
CA TYR A 141 -2.99 -2.13 9.34
C TYR A 141 -2.09 -2.73 8.26
N ALA A 142 -2.07 -4.06 8.19
CA ALA A 142 -1.13 -4.81 7.36
C ALA A 142 -1.85 -5.77 6.39
N GLY A 143 -3.12 -5.51 6.05
CA GLY A 143 -3.89 -6.33 5.11
C GLY A 143 -4.68 -7.48 5.74
N LEU A 144 -4.72 -7.57 7.07
CA LEU A 144 -5.44 -8.63 7.77
C LEU A 144 -6.94 -8.60 7.46
N GLY A 145 -7.54 -9.77 7.22
CA GLY A 145 -8.97 -9.91 6.99
C GLY A 145 -9.44 -9.64 5.55
N GLN A 146 -8.53 -9.63 4.57
CA GLN A 146 -8.87 -9.56 3.14
C GLN A 146 -9.15 -10.94 2.51
N GLU A 147 -9.01 -12.00 3.30
CA GLU A 147 -9.29 -13.39 2.92
C GLU A 147 -10.80 -13.66 2.82
N ALA A 148 -11.19 -14.70 2.07
CA ALA A 148 -12.58 -15.14 1.99
C ALA A 148 -13.15 -15.59 3.35
N HIS A 149 -12.28 -16.08 4.24
CA HIS A 149 -12.59 -16.47 5.63
C HIS A 149 -11.72 -15.66 6.60
N PRO A 150 -12.01 -14.36 6.81
CA PRO A 150 -11.14 -13.44 7.54
C PRO A 150 -11.07 -13.73 9.04
N ASP A 151 -12.01 -14.52 9.57
CA ASP A 151 -12.05 -15.03 10.95
C ASP A 151 -11.24 -16.32 11.12
N GLY A 152 -10.63 -16.84 10.05
CA GLY A 152 -9.92 -18.11 10.07
C GLY A 152 -10.84 -19.33 10.14
N SER A 153 -12.11 -19.25 9.77
CA SER A 153 -13.07 -20.37 9.80
C SER A 153 -13.03 -21.32 8.60
N GLY A 154 -12.13 -21.08 7.63
CA GLY A 154 -12.07 -21.85 6.39
C GLY A 154 -11.66 -23.32 6.59
N PRO A 155 -11.81 -24.16 5.55
CA PRO A 155 -11.80 -25.62 5.66
C PRO A 155 -10.47 -26.26 6.11
N LEU A 156 -9.41 -25.47 6.31
CA LEU A 156 -8.09 -25.92 6.79
C LEU A 156 -7.68 -25.30 8.14
N LEU A 157 -8.60 -24.64 8.86
CA LEU A 157 -8.26 -23.61 9.82
C LEU A 157 -8.99 -23.81 11.15
N GLY A 158 -8.42 -24.64 12.02
CA GLY A 158 -8.54 -24.35 13.44
C GLY A 158 -7.71 -23.10 13.75
N PRO A 159 -8.13 -22.22 14.67
CA PRO A 159 -7.23 -21.20 15.19
C PRO A 159 -5.95 -21.87 15.71
N ILE A 160 -4.78 -21.24 15.57
CA ILE A 160 -3.60 -21.71 16.30
C ILE A 160 -3.95 -21.60 17.78
N GLU A 161 -3.79 -22.68 18.54
CA GLU A 161 -4.17 -22.70 19.96
C GLU A 161 -3.49 -21.58 20.77
N GLU A 162 -2.29 -21.14 20.36
CA GLU A 162 -1.56 -20.03 20.98
C GLU A 162 -2.04 -18.61 20.59
N SER A 163 -2.96 -18.51 19.62
CA SER A 163 -3.55 -17.25 19.13
C SER A 163 -4.94 -16.97 19.73
N VAL A 164 -5.49 -17.90 20.51
CA VAL A 164 -6.76 -17.72 21.23
C VAL A 164 -6.45 -17.33 22.67
N PRO A 165 -7.07 -16.26 23.22
CA PRO A 165 -6.93 -15.93 24.64
C PRO A 165 -7.55 -16.98 25.58
#